data_AF-A0AAD9J3E3-F1
#
_entry.id   AF-A0AAD9J3E3-F1
#
_cell.length_a   1.000
_cell.length_b   1.000
_cell.length_c   1.000
_cell.angle_alpha   90.00
_cell.angle_beta   90.00
_cell.angle_gamma   90.00
#
_symmetry.space_group_name_H-M   'P 1'
#
loop_
_entity.id
_entity.type
_entity.pdbx_description
1 polymer ?
#
loop_
_entity_poly.entity_id
_entity_poly.type
_entity_poly.pdbx_seq_one_letter_code
_entity_poly.pdbx_strand_id
1 'polypeptide(L)' 'HILEFCRNLHQLPFYERTELLKLKGYCFGCLRLGHHRNQCRNKATFVNCRDQHPSVLQVDGRIAPRSEIGRSGNPEP' A
#
# COMPACT_ATOMS: atom_id res chain seq x y z
N HIS A 1 -15.95 -10.44 0.80
CA HIS A 1 -15.62 -9.04 1.13
C HIS A 1 -14.22 -8.74 0.59
N ILE A 2 -14.02 -7.63 -0.14
CA ILE A 2 -12.70 -7.25 -0.67
C ILE A 2 -12.17 -6.11 0.19
N LEU A 3 -10.95 -6.25 0.73
CA LEU A 3 -10.38 -5.28 1.66
C LEU A 3 -10.18 -3.89 1.03
N GLU A 4 -9.97 -3.81 -0.29
CA GLU A 4 -9.88 -2.53 -1.02
C GLU A 4 -11.13 -1.67 -0.90
N PHE A 5 -12.30 -2.28 -0.74
CA PHE A 5 -13.59 -1.61 -0.61
C PHE A 5 -14.14 -1.65 0.81
N CYS A 6 -13.32 -2.08 1.78
CA CYS A 6 -13.74 -2.17 3.16
C CYS A 6 -13.79 -0.78 3.80
N ARG A 7 -15.00 -0.22 3.94
CA ARG A 7 -15.20 1.08 4.61
C ARG A 7 -14.66 1.08 6.05
N ASN A 8 -14.79 -0.03 6.78
CA ASN A 8 -14.26 -0.14 8.13
C ASN A 8 -12.74 0.06 8.16
N LEU A 9 -12.00 -0.52 7.19
CA LEU A 9 -10.56 -0.27 7.09
C LEU A 9 -10.26 1.17 6.67
N HIS A 10 -10.96 1.70 5.67
CA HIS A 10 -10.74 3.08 5.21
C HIS A 10 -11.00 4.13 6.29
N GLN A 11 -11.91 3.86 7.23
CA GLN A 11 -12.17 4.74 8.38
C GLN A 11 -11.07 4.71 9.44
N LEU A 12 -10.23 3.66 9.47
CA LEU A 12 -9.14 3.56 10.42
C LEU A 12 -7.94 4.40 9.98
N PRO A 13 -7.15 4.94 10.93
CA PRO A 13 -5.89 5.58 10.60
C PRO A 13 -4.94 4.58 9.94
N PHE A 14 -4.02 5.09 9.10
CA PHE A 14 -3.09 4.24 8.34
C PHE A 14 -2.29 3.27 9.23
N TYR A 15 -1.86 3.75 10.40
CA TYR A 15 -1.14 2.91 11.36
C TYR A 15 -1.98 1.70 11.79
N GLU A 16 -3.23 1.91 12.21
CA GLU A 16 -4.12 0.80 12.57
C GLU A 16 -4.45 -0.10 11.38
N ARG A 17 -4.69 0.46 10.19
CA ARG A 17 -4.91 -0.35 8.99
C ARG A 17 -3.73 -1.28 8.74
N THR A 18 -2.52 -0.76 8.77
CA THR A 18 -1.30 -1.54 8.52
C THR A 18 -1.03 -2.56 9.61
N GLU A 19 -1.30 -2.21 10.86
CA GLU A 19 -1.20 -3.13 11.99
C GLU A 19 -2.21 -4.28 11.88
N LEU A 20 -3.48 -3.99 11.56
CA LEU A 20 -4.50 -5.02 11.32
C LEU A 20 -4.12 -5.94 10.15
N LEU A 21 -3.64 -5.36 9.04
CA LEU A 21 -3.17 -6.13 7.90
C LEU A 21 -1.99 -7.02 8.29
N LYS A 22 -1.04 -6.51 9.09
CA LYS A 22 0.10 -7.27 9.60
C LYS A 22 -0.35 -8.40 10.53
N LEU A 23 -1.21 -8.10 11.49
CA LEU A 23 -1.73 -9.03 12.49
C LEU A 23 -2.49 -10.19 11.82
N LYS A 24 -3.26 -9.87 10.78
CA LYS A 24 -3.99 -10.88 10.00
C LYS A 24 -3.12 -11.57 8.94
N GLY A 25 -1.92 -11.06 8.63
CA GLY A 25 -1.02 -11.63 7.63
C GLY A 25 -1.37 -11.29 6.17
N TYR A 26 -2.05 -10.17 5.93
CA TYR A 26 -2.39 -9.71 4.58
C TYR A 26 -1.18 -9.10 3.88
N CYS A 27 -1.10 -9.35 2.57
CA CYS A 27 -0.11 -8.76 1.71
C CYS A 27 -0.36 -7.26 1.50
N PHE A 28 0.61 -6.41 1.85
CA PHE A 28 0.58 -4.97 1.54
C PHE A 28 0.67 -4.63 0.04
N GLY A 29 0.87 -5.62 -0.82
CA GLY A 29 0.87 -5.44 -2.28
C GLY A 29 -0.52 -5.63 -2.90
N CYS A 30 -1.32 -6.57 -2.40
CA CYS A 30 -2.57 -6.99 -3.06
C CYS A 30 -3.74 -7.28 -2.09
N LEU A 31 -3.51 -7.09 -0.79
CA LEU A 31 -4.44 -7.41 0.29
C LEU A 31 -4.98 -8.85 0.29
N ARG A 32 -4.20 -9.81 -0.22
CA ARG A 32 -4.48 -11.24 -0.09
C ARG A 32 -3.60 -11.89 0.97
N LEU A 33 -4.11 -12.95 1.58
CA LEU A 33 -3.39 -13.78 2.55
C LEU A 33 -2.41 -14.72 1.84
N GLY A 34 -1.42 -15.21 2.59
CA GLY A 34 -0.51 -16.28 2.14
C GLY A 34 0.77 -15.82 1.46
N HIS A 35 1.02 -14.52 1.34
CA HIS A 35 2.30 -13.99 0.86
C HIS A 35 2.54 -12.55 1.34
N HIS A 36 3.78 -12.09 1.25
CA HIS A 36 4.18 -10.73 1.63
C HIS A 36 4.41 -9.84 0.39
N ARG A 37 4.50 -8.52 0.58
CA ARG A 37 4.68 -7.53 -0.50
C ARG A 37 5.86 -7.85 -1.43
N ASN A 38 6.94 -8.40 -0.88
CA ASN A 38 8.16 -8.75 -1.61
C ASN A 38 7.96 -9.96 -2.53
N GLN A 39 6.99 -10.83 -2.24
CA GLN A 39 6.65 -12.01 -3.03
C GLN A 39 5.38 -11.80 -3.88
N CYS A 40 4.80 -10.60 -3.82
CA CYS A 40 3.55 -10.28 -4.50
C CYS A 40 3.78 -9.99 -5.98
N ARG A 41 3.28 -10.87 -6.85
CA ARG A 41 3.27 -10.69 -8.32
C ARG A 41 2.09 -9.86 -8.82
N ASN A 42 0.98 -9.84 -8.08
CA ASN A 42 -0.24 -9.11 -8.44
C ASN A 42 -0.43 -7.87 -7.56
N LYS A 43 0.51 -6.93 -7.60
CA LYS A 43 0.38 -5.67 -6.86
C LYS A 43 -0.88 -4.95 -7.35
N ALA A 44 -1.77 -4.60 -6.42
CA ALA A 44 -2.97 -3.84 -6.72
C ALA A 44 -2.56 -2.46 -7.24
N THR A 45 -3.29 -1.97 -8.25
CA THR A 45 -3.07 -0.66 -8.83
C THR A 45 -4.26 0.20 -8.50
N PHE A 46 -4.07 1.21 -7.67
CA PHE A 46 -5.12 2.19 -7.41
C PHE A 46 -5.25 3.10 -8.62
N VAL A 47 -6.45 3.16 -9.21
CA VAL A 47 -6.74 3.86 -10.48
C VAL A 47 -6.31 5.34 -10.47
N ASN A 48 -6.24 5.96 -9.29
CA ASN A 48 -5.91 7.38 -9.13
C ASN A 48 -4.48 7.62 -8.59
N CYS A 49 -3.60 6.61 -8.57
CA CYS A 49 -2.21 6.76 -8.18
C CYS A 49 -1.26 6.21 -9.25
N ARG A 50 -0.12 6.90 -9.45
CA ARG A 50 0.95 6.43 -10.35
C ARG A 50 1.72 5.24 -9.76
N ASP A 51 1.58 5.00 -8.46
CA ASP A 51 2.16 3.87 -7.76
C ASP A 51 1.22 2.67 -7.67
N GLN A 52 1.78 1.47 -7.87
CA GLN A 52 1.07 0.20 -7.66
C GLN A 52 0.92 -0.09 -6.16
N HIS A 53 -0.16 0.41 -5.58
CA HIS A 53 -0.61 0.02 -4.25
C HIS A 53 -2.14 -0.13 -4.18
N PRO A 54 -2.66 -0.93 -3.24
CA PRO A 54 -4.08 -0.94 -2.92
C PRO A 54 -4.52 0.36 -2.26
N SER A 55 -5.77 0.77 -2.50
CA SER A 55 -6.39 1.99 -1.95
C SER A 55 -6.27 2.09 -0.43
N VAL A 56 -6.32 0.95 0.25
CA VAL A 56 -6.26 0.87 1.72
C VAL A 56 -4.92 1.32 2.31
N LEU A 57 -3.86 1.45 1.50
CA LEU A 57 -2.55 1.93 1.96
C LEU A 57 -2.32 3.41 1.66
N GLN A 58 -3.35 4.12 1.22
CA GLN A 58 -3.27 5.57 1.06
C GLN A 58 -3.10 6.25 2.43
N VAL A 59 -2.02 7.00 2.59
CA VAL A 59 -1.78 7.91 3.73
C VAL A 59 -2.26 9.30 3.34
N ASP A 60 -2.95 9.96 4.25
CA ASP A 60 -3.42 11.35 4.24
C ASP A 60 -2.82 12.26 3.13
N GLY A 61 -3.43 12.23 1.94
CA GLY A 61 -3.07 13.09 0.80
C GLY A 61 -1.69 12.89 0.16
N ARG A 62 -0.83 12.00 0.66
CA ARG A 62 0.47 11.67 0.07
C ARG A 62 0.68 10.17 0.07
N ILE A 63 0.99 9.62 -1.10
CA ILE A 63 1.49 8.25 -1.22
C ILE A 63 2.76 8.19 -0.36
N ALA A 64 2.79 7.32 0.66
CA ALA A 64 4.03 7.07 1.39
C ALA A 64 5.08 6.64 0.35
N PRO A 65 6.17 7.41 0.16
CA PRO A 65 7.08 7.16 -0.94
C PRO A 65 7.61 5.73 -0.80
N ARG A 66 7.51 5.01 -1.91
CA ARG A 66 8.07 3.68 -2.10
C ARG A 66 9.58 3.82 -1.94
N SER A 67 10.09 3.70 -0.71
CA SER A 67 11.52 3.67 -0.35
C SER A 67 12.41 4.21 -1.47
N GLU A 68 12.68 5.52 -1.49
CA GLU A 68 13.78 6.10 -2.27
C GLU A 68 15.15 5.72 -1.66
N ILE A 69 15.32 4.44 -1.29
CA ILE A 69 16.64 3.86 -1.14
C ILE A 69 17.10 3.55 -2.56
N GLY A 70 17.64 4.57 -3.22
CA GLY A 70 18.36 4.44 -4.47
C GLY A 70 17.91 5.39 -5.58
N ARG A 71 18.30 6.66 -5.48
CA ARG A 71 19.27 7.32 -6.39
C ARG A 71 19.19 8.83 -6.17
N SER A 72 20.23 9.37 -5.54
CA SER A 72 20.65 10.74 -5.84
C SER A 72 20.85 10.85 -7.35
N GLY A 73 19.94 11.53 -8.03
CA GLY A 73 20.07 11.96 -9.41
C GLY A 73 19.82 13.46 -9.42
N ASN A 74 20.89 14.20 -9.62
CA ASN A 74 21.04 15.66 -9.65
C ASN A 74 19.87 16.40 -10.34
N PRO A 75 19.43 17.59 -9.86
CA PRO A 75 18.69 18.51 -10.72
C PRO A 75 19.66 19.26 -11.65
N GLU A 76 19.50 19.12 -12.98
CA GLU A 76 20.09 20.01 -13.97
C GLU A 76 18.98 20.74 -14.73
N PRO A 77 19.14 22.06 -14.94
CA PRO A 77 19.46 22.55 -16.28
C PRO A 77 20.87 23.15 -16.40
#